data_AF-A0AAJ6XN32-F1
#
_entry.id   AF-A0AAJ6XN32-F1
#
_cell.length_a   1.000
_cell.length_b   1.000
_cell.length_c   1.000
_cell.angle_alpha   90.00
_cell.angle_beta   90.00
_cell.angle_gamma   90.00
#
_symmetry.space_group_name_H-M   'P 1'
#
loop_
_entity.id
_entity.type
_entity.pdbx_description
1 polymer ?
#
loop_
_entity_poly.entity_id
_entity_poly.type
_entity_poly.pdbx_seq_one_letter_code
_entity_poly.pdbx_strand_id
1 'polypeptide(L)'
;MKPRNLCEAGAIATFSGTTRDTFEGKTVVELRYEAYVPMAIRQMKSVCSSARSSWDIHSIAVVHRLGTVPVGEMSVFIAVSAVHRADALDACKFLIDELKASVPIWKKEVYSNGEVWKENSEFMDRKLELGKTNGSCCRRNVKVETHGTKSCCGAKVKVADGAAAEISTSDAGTEETI
;
A
#
# COMPACT_ATOMS: atom_id res chain seq x y z
N MET A 1 -2.67 22.07 13.45
CA MET A 1 -1.87 21.08 12.67
C MET A 1 -0.75 21.86 11.99
N LYS A 2 0.54 21.61 12.27
CA LYS A 2 1.65 22.37 11.64
C LYS A 2 1.71 22.03 10.14
N PRO A 3 1.99 23.02 9.25
CA PRO A 3 2.23 22.73 7.84
C PRO A 3 3.44 21.81 7.71
N ARG A 4 3.28 20.69 7.00
CA ARG A 4 4.38 19.77 6.72
C ARG A 4 5.17 20.36 5.56
N ASN A 5 6.40 20.81 5.82
CA ASN A 5 7.31 21.34 4.80
C ASN A 5 7.69 20.21 3.85
N LEU A 6 6.96 20.08 2.73
CA LEU A 6 7.28 19.16 1.63
C LEU A 6 8.59 19.54 0.93
N CYS A 7 9.12 20.74 1.17
CA CYS A 7 10.33 21.29 0.55
C CYS A 7 11.61 20.48 0.84
N GLU A 8 11.59 19.60 1.85
CA GLU A 8 12.73 18.74 2.21
C GLU A 8 12.65 17.34 1.57
N ALA A 9 11.48 16.94 1.04
CA ALA A 9 11.30 15.64 0.41
C ALA A 9 11.73 15.68 -1.06
N GLY A 10 12.87 15.04 -1.38
CA GLY A 10 13.39 14.91 -2.74
C GLY A 10 12.80 13.77 -3.56
N ALA A 11 11.97 12.91 -2.95
CA ALA A 11 11.32 11.78 -3.62
C ALA A 11 9.94 11.50 -3.06
N ILE A 12 9.02 11.09 -3.95
CA ILE A 12 7.71 10.57 -3.62
C ILE A 12 7.53 9.23 -4.35
N ALA A 13 7.15 8.19 -3.62
CA ALA A 13 6.74 6.91 -4.16
C ALA A 13 5.26 6.68 -3.86
N THR A 14 4.53 6.21 -4.87
CA THR A 14 3.10 5.93 -4.74
C THR A 14 2.79 4.52 -5.20
N PHE A 15 1.87 3.86 -4.50
CA PHE A 15 1.27 2.59 -4.90
C PHE A 15 -0.24 2.75 -5.03
N SER A 16 -0.78 2.21 -6.12
CA SER A 16 -2.22 2.17 -6.39
C SER A 16 -2.61 0.72 -6.68
N GLY A 17 -3.49 0.16 -5.85
CA GLY A 17 -4.10 -1.15 -6.10
C GLY A 17 -5.41 -0.99 -6.84
N THR A 18 -5.40 -1.28 -8.15
CA THR A 18 -6.59 -1.19 -9.00
C THR A 18 -7.28 -2.54 -9.15
N THR A 19 -8.61 -2.56 -9.10
CA THR A 19 -9.42 -3.75 -9.34
C THR A 19 -9.28 -4.20 -10.79
N ARG A 20 -8.91 -5.47 -10.98
CA ARG A 20 -8.80 -6.10 -12.30
C ARG A 20 -10.09 -6.82 -12.67
N ASP A 21 -10.34 -6.93 -13.97
CA ASP A 21 -11.50 -7.61 -14.56
C ASP A 21 -11.42 -9.15 -14.52
N THR A 22 -10.26 -9.70 -14.15
CA THR A 22 -9.97 -11.13 -14.27
C THR A 22 -9.23 -11.67 -13.05
N PHE A 23 -9.72 -12.80 -12.53
CA PHE A 23 -9.08 -13.57 -11.46
C PHE A 23 -9.25 -15.07 -11.70
N GLU A 24 -8.15 -15.84 -11.72
CA GLU A 24 -8.16 -17.30 -11.96
C GLU A 24 -9.00 -17.75 -13.18
N GLY A 25 -8.99 -16.93 -14.25
CA GLY A 25 -9.75 -17.21 -15.49
C GLY A 25 -11.24 -16.87 -15.42
N LYS A 26 -11.73 -16.29 -14.32
CA LYS A 26 -13.12 -15.83 -14.17
C LYS A 26 -13.20 -14.31 -14.32
N THR A 27 -14.30 -13.83 -14.92
CA THR A 27 -14.60 -12.41 -15.07
C THR A 27 -15.16 -11.82 -13.77
N VAL A 28 -14.41 -10.91 -13.16
CA VAL A 28 -14.81 -10.18 -11.96
C VAL A 28 -15.61 -8.95 -12.38
N VAL A 29 -16.74 -8.71 -11.71
CA VAL A 29 -17.60 -7.54 -11.94
C VAL A 29 -17.22 -6.39 -11.00
N GLU A 30 -17.02 -6.72 -9.72
CA GLU A 30 -16.65 -5.77 -8.67
C GLU A 30 -15.94 -6.50 -7.52
N LEU A 31 -15.22 -5.73 -6.70
CA LEU A 31 -14.74 -6.18 -5.41
C LEU A 31 -15.55 -5.49 -4.31
N ARG A 32 -15.85 -6.21 -3.23
CA ARG A 32 -16.40 -5.62 -2.02
C ARG A 32 -15.43 -5.76 -0.87
N TYR A 33 -15.21 -4.67 -0.14
CA TYR A 33 -14.30 -4.62 0.98
C TYR A 33 -15.05 -4.34 2.27
N GLU A 34 -14.80 -5.18 3.28
CA GLU A 34 -15.32 -4.99 4.63
C GLU A 34 -14.16 -4.97 5.62
N ALA A 35 -14.30 -4.19 6.69
CA ALA A 35 -13.26 -4.06 7.70
C ALA A 35 -13.85 -3.82 9.08
N TYR A 36 -13.15 -4.31 10.11
CA TYR A 36 -13.39 -3.84 11.46
C TYR A 36 -12.64 -2.51 11.67
N VAL A 37 -13.31 -1.41 11.28
CA VAL A 37 -12.72 -0.07 11.11
C VAL A 37 -11.82 0.38 12.27
N PRO A 38 -12.23 0.31 13.56
CA PRO A 38 -11.38 0.76 14.66
C PRO A 38 -10.06 -0.01 14.77
N MET A 39 -10.08 -1.32 14.50
CA MET A 39 -8.89 -2.16 14.53
C MET A 39 -8.02 -1.93 13.29
N ALA A 40 -8.64 -1.77 12.11
CA ALA A 40 -7.94 -1.46 10.86
C ALA A 40 -7.13 -0.16 10.99
N ILE A 41 -7.76 0.93 11.47
CA ILE A 41 -7.07 2.22 11.70
C ILE A 41 -5.92 2.06 12.69
N ARG A 42 -6.11 1.32 13.79
CA ARG A 42 -5.05 1.10 14.78
C ARG A 42 -3.85 0.38 14.17
N GLN A 43 -4.09 -0.64 13.36
CA GLN A 43 -3.02 -1.41 12.74
C GLN A 43 -2.34 -0.65 11.60
N MET A 44 -3.08 0.07 10.75
CA MET A 44 -2.50 0.96 9.74
C MET A 44 -1.57 2.00 10.38
N LYS A 45 -1.97 2.61 11.50
CA LYS A 45 -1.10 3.50 12.29
C LYS A 45 0.15 2.80 12.81
N SER A 46 0.02 1.56 13.28
CA SER A 46 1.15 0.75 13.73
C SER A 46 2.14 0.48 12.59
N VAL A 47 1.64 0.07 11.42
CA VAL A 47 2.45 -0.19 10.22
C VAL A 47 3.17 1.08 9.76
N CYS A 48 2.48 2.22 9.73
CA CYS A 48 3.09 3.52 9.43
C CYS A 48 4.18 3.90 10.45
N SER A 49 3.98 3.58 11.73
CA SER A 49 4.96 3.85 12.78
C SER A 49 6.20 2.97 12.62
N SER A 50 6.04 1.70 12.25
CA SER A 50 7.15 0.80 11.91
C SER A 50 7.95 1.32 10.72
N ALA A 51 7.27 1.76 9.65
CA ALA A 51 7.95 2.35 8.49
C ALA A 51 8.78 3.60 8.87
N ARG A 52 8.20 4.51 9.67
CA ARG A 52 8.94 5.70 10.17
C ARG A 52 10.12 5.37 11.06
N SER A 53 10.15 4.19 11.67
CA SER A 53 11.26 3.75 12.52
C SER A 53 12.39 3.11 11.70
N SER A 54 12.11 2.70 10.47
CA SER A 54 13.03 1.96 9.60
C SER A 54 13.63 2.81 8.48
N TRP A 55 12.95 3.87 8.03
CA TRP A 55 13.38 4.74 6.93
C TRP A 55 13.20 6.22 7.27
N ASP A 56 13.98 7.08 6.62
CA ASP A 56 13.89 8.54 6.76
C ASP A 56 12.73 9.11 5.94
N ILE A 57 11.53 9.03 6.52
CA ILE A 57 10.27 9.39 5.86
C ILE A 57 9.72 10.70 6.41
N HIS A 58 9.49 11.68 5.53
CA HIS A 58 8.80 12.91 5.88
C HIS A 58 7.30 12.65 6.12
N SER A 59 6.59 12.19 5.10
CA SER A 59 5.14 11.97 5.15
C SER A 59 4.73 10.64 4.54
N ILE A 60 3.70 10.05 5.16
CA ILE A 60 3.02 8.84 4.72
C ILE A 60 1.53 9.17 4.63
N ALA A 61 0.89 8.77 3.54
CA ALA A 61 -0.55 8.64 3.42
C ALA A 61 -0.87 7.20 3.02
N VAL A 62 -1.82 6.59 3.72
CA VAL A 62 -2.34 5.25 3.40
C VAL A 62 -3.85 5.39 3.47
N VAL A 63 -4.51 4.94 2.42
CA VAL A 63 -5.94 5.06 2.24
C VAL A 63 -6.47 3.74 1.68
N HIS A 64 -7.56 3.23 2.23
CA HIS A 64 -8.23 2.04 1.71
C HIS A 64 -9.74 2.26 1.64
N ARG A 65 -10.35 2.02 0.47
CA ARG A 65 -11.81 2.08 0.30
C ARG A 65 -12.48 0.88 0.93
N LEU A 66 -13.65 1.10 1.51
CA LEU A 66 -14.58 0.05 1.94
C LEU A 66 -15.82 0.07 1.05
N GLY A 67 -16.61 -0.99 1.11
CA GLY A 67 -17.77 -1.18 0.25
C GLY A 67 -17.38 -1.63 -1.16
N THR A 68 -18.19 -1.24 -2.14
CA THR A 68 -18.06 -1.69 -3.53
C THR A 68 -17.00 -0.91 -4.29
N VAL A 69 -16.10 -1.60 -4.95
CA VAL A 69 -15.07 -1.05 -5.84
C VAL A 69 -15.21 -1.69 -7.22
N PRO A 70 -15.70 -0.96 -8.23
CA PRO A 70 -15.81 -1.43 -9.60
C PRO A 70 -14.46 -1.86 -10.21
N VAL A 71 -14.51 -2.61 -11.30
CA VAL A 71 -13.32 -2.87 -12.14
C VAL A 71 -12.75 -1.56 -12.68
N GLY A 72 -11.42 -1.44 -12.67
CA GLY A 72 -10.71 -0.23 -13.11
C GLY A 72 -10.54 0.83 -12.02
N GLU A 73 -11.23 0.67 -10.89
CA GLU A 73 -11.16 1.59 -9.76
C GLU A 73 -10.09 1.20 -8.74
N MET A 74 -9.54 2.20 -8.05
CA MET A 74 -8.53 1.99 -7.01
C MET A 74 -9.19 1.59 -5.70
N SER A 75 -8.73 0.50 -5.09
CA SER A 75 -9.18 0.06 -3.75
C SER A 75 -8.24 0.52 -2.64
N VAL A 76 -6.94 0.59 -2.91
CA VAL A 76 -5.92 1.01 -1.94
C VAL A 76 -4.96 2.00 -2.59
N PHE A 77 -4.57 3.03 -1.83
CA PHE A 77 -3.58 4.00 -2.24
C PHE A 77 -2.59 4.27 -1.11
N ILE A 78 -1.30 4.30 -1.46
CA ILE A 78 -0.20 4.60 -0.55
C ILE A 78 0.67 5.65 -1.20
N ALA A 79 1.06 6.66 -0.43
CA ALA A 79 2.05 7.65 -0.83
C ALA A 79 3.08 7.84 0.29
N VAL A 80 4.35 7.80 -0.07
CA VAL A 80 5.48 8.00 0.84
C VAL A 80 6.39 9.08 0.27
N SER A 81 6.76 10.04 1.11
CA SER A 81 7.70 11.10 0.77
C SER A 81 8.96 11.00 1.64
N ALA A 82 10.13 11.07 1.03
CA ALA A 82 11.43 10.95 1.68
C ALA A 82 12.45 11.89 1.02
N VAL A 83 13.59 12.09 1.67
CA VAL A 83 14.70 12.88 1.10
C VAL A 83 15.26 12.20 -0.16
N HIS A 84 15.37 10.87 -0.13
CA HIS A 84 15.95 10.07 -1.20
C HIS A 84 14.99 8.99 -1.71
N ARG A 85 15.13 8.66 -3.00
CA ARG A 85 14.24 7.70 -3.68
C ARG A 85 14.28 6.28 -3.11
N ALA A 86 15.43 5.86 -2.57
CA ALA A 86 15.58 4.51 -2.01
C ALA A 86 14.62 4.30 -0.85
N ASP A 87 14.66 5.21 0.14
CA ASP A 87 13.77 5.18 1.30
C ASP A 87 12.30 5.26 0.90
N ALA A 88 11.94 6.13 -0.05
CA ALA A 88 10.56 6.25 -0.52
C ALA A 88 10.04 4.94 -1.15
N LEU A 89 10.81 4.32 -2.04
CA LEU A 89 10.42 3.10 -2.74
C LEU A 89 10.36 1.89 -1.80
N ASP A 90 11.39 1.71 -0.97
CA ASP A 90 11.48 0.58 -0.03
C ASP A 90 10.39 0.66 1.03
N ALA A 91 10.14 1.85 1.58
CA ALA A 91 9.05 2.06 2.53
C ALA A 91 7.67 1.87 1.88
N CYS A 92 7.46 2.33 0.64
CA CYS A 92 6.19 2.13 -0.06
C CYS A 92 5.89 0.65 -0.28
N LYS A 93 6.90 -0.14 -0.68
CA LYS A 93 6.80 -1.59 -0.81
C LYS A 93 6.48 -2.25 0.54
N PHE A 94 7.24 -1.89 1.58
CA PHE A 94 7.00 -2.40 2.93
C PHE A 94 5.57 -2.13 3.41
N LEU A 95 5.06 -0.91 3.19
CA LEU A 95 3.72 -0.53 3.65
C LEU A 95 2.62 -1.37 2.98
N ILE A 96 2.69 -1.64 1.67
CA ILE A 96 1.67 -2.47 1.02
C ILE A 96 1.74 -3.93 1.49
N ASP A 97 2.95 -4.48 1.61
CA ASP A 97 3.15 -5.86 2.06
C ASP A 97 2.63 -6.04 3.50
N GLU A 98 2.96 -5.10 4.39
CA GLU A 98 2.51 -5.13 5.78
C GLU A 98 1.03 -4.84 5.95
N LEU A 99 0.47 -3.92 5.15
CA LEU A 99 -0.96 -3.63 5.15
C LEU A 99 -1.73 -4.89 4.81
N LYS A 100 -1.36 -5.54 3.70
CA LYS A 100 -1.97 -6.80 3.29
C LYS A 100 -1.75 -7.85 4.37
N ALA A 101 -0.56 -7.99 4.94
CA ALA A 101 -0.33 -9.07 5.91
C ALA A 101 -0.94 -8.88 7.31
N SER A 102 -1.26 -7.65 7.76
CA SER A 102 -1.73 -7.41 9.14
C SER A 102 -3.14 -6.86 9.26
N VAL A 103 -3.56 -5.98 8.35
CA VAL A 103 -4.76 -5.16 8.54
C VAL A 103 -6.02 -6.00 8.26
N PRO A 104 -7.03 -6.01 9.17
CA PRO A 104 -8.26 -6.77 9.05
C PRO A 104 -9.22 -6.14 8.03
N ILE A 105 -8.84 -6.22 6.76
CA ILE A 105 -9.68 -5.84 5.62
C ILE A 105 -9.89 -7.11 4.80
N TRP A 106 -11.16 -7.49 4.66
CA TRP A 106 -11.56 -8.67 3.90
C TRP A 106 -12.08 -8.24 2.54
N LYS A 107 -11.70 -8.99 1.51
CA LYS A 107 -12.16 -8.76 0.14
C LYS A 107 -13.09 -9.89 -0.29
N LYS A 108 -14.18 -9.51 -0.94
CA LYS A 108 -15.12 -10.40 -1.60
C LYS A 108 -15.07 -10.14 -3.09
N GLU A 109 -14.85 -11.18 -3.86
CA GLU A 109 -14.88 -11.12 -5.32
C GLU A 109 -16.30 -11.41 -5.79
N VAL A 110 -16.89 -10.49 -6.55
CA VAL A 110 -18.22 -10.64 -7.14
C VAL A 110 -18.05 -10.94 -8.63
N TYR A 111 -18.59 -12.07 -9.06
CA TYR A 111 -18.61 -12.56 -10.42
C TYR A 111 -20.03 -12.48 -10.98
N SER A 112 -20.18 -12.65 -12.30
CA SER A 112 -21.50 -12.66 -12.94
C SER A 112 -22.41 -13.80 -12.46
N ASN A 113 -21.84 -14.87 -11.92
CA ASN A 113 -22.55 -16.09 -11.52
C ASN A 113 -22.43 -16.44 -10.02
N GLY A 114 -21.86 -15.56 -9.20
CA GLY A 114 -21.68 -15.81 -7.77
C GLY A 114 -20.66 -14.90 -7.11
N GLU A 115 -20.39 -15.17 -5.83
CA GLU A 115 -19.51 -14.35 -5.01
C GLU A 115 -18.69 -15.22 -4.06
N VAL A 116 -17.43 -14.84 -3.83
CA VAL A 116 -16.49 -15.61 -3.01
C VAL A 116 -15.69 -14.68 -2.11
N TRP A 117 -15.69 -14.95 -0.81
CA TRP A 117 -14.78 -14.31 0.13
C TRP A 117 -13.37 -14.87 -0.06
N LYS A 118 -12.38 -13.98 -0.16
CA LYS A 118 -10.99 -14.38 -0.24
C LYS A 118 -10.31 -14.17 1.09
N GLU A 119 -9.63 -15.22 1.53
CA GLU A 119 -8.69 -15.14 2.63
C GLU A 119 -7.43 -14.40 2.20
N ASN A 120 -6.75 -13.89 3.21
CA ASN A 120 -5.54 -13.11 3.08
C ASN A 120 -4.34 -14.03 3.29
N SER A 121 -3.81 -14.59 2.21
CA SER A 121 -2.66 -15.50 2.20
C SER A 121 -1.44 -14.91 2.93
N GLU A 122 -1.23 -13.61 2.75
CA GLU A 122 -0.09 -12.84 3.24
C GLU A 122 -0.03 -12.81 4.79
N PHE A 123 -1.18 -12.92 5.45
CA PHE A 123 -1.25 -13.06 6.91
C PHE A 123 -0.61 -14.37 7.38
N MET A 124 -0.82 -15.46 6.64
CA MET A 124 -0.28 -16.78 6.99
C MET A 124 1.23 -16.87 6.73
N ASP A 125 1.68 -16.33 5.60
CA ASP A 125 3.10 -16.31 5.23
C ASP A 125 3.93 -15.58 6.28
N ARG A 126 3.47 -14.40 6.74
CA ARG A 126 4.11 -13.67 7.83
C ARG A 126 4.18 -14.50 9.12
N LYS A 127 3.11 -15.22 9.48
CA LYS A 127 3.11 -16.05 10.70
C LYS A 127 4.17 -17.15 10.63
N LEU A 128 4.42 -17.72 9.44
CA LEU A 128 5.48 -18.70 9.21
C LEU A 128 6.88 -18.08 9.32
N GLU A 129 7.08 -16.88 8.79
CA GLU A 129 8.35 -16.14 8.93
C GLU A 129 8.66 -15.78 10.38
N LEU A 130 7.64 -15.36 11.14
CA LEU A 130 7.77 -15.11 12.58
C LEU A 130 8.03 -16.41 13.36
N GLY A 131 7.42 -17.53 12.95
CA GLY A 131 7.60 -18.84 13.58
C GLY A 131 9.02 -19.43 13.44
N LYS A 132 9.75 -19.07 12.36
CA LYS A 132 11.16 -19.47 12.17
C LYS A 132 12.14 -18.75 13.09
N THR A 133 11.70 -17.70 13.78
CA THR A 133 12.54 -16.81 14.61
C THR A 133 12.28 -16.97 16.11
N ASN A 134 11.84 -18.13 16.56
CA ASN A 134 11.59 -18.37 17.98
C ASN A 134 12.87 -18.72 18.73
N GLY A 135 13.52 -17.67 19.20
CA GLY A 135 14.63 -17.73 20.14
C GLY A 135 15.13 -16.37 20.64
N SER A 136 14.27 -15.35 20.83
CA SER A 136 14.58 -14.21 21.71
C SER A 136 13.38 -13.27 21.90
N CYS A 137 13.05 -13.03 23.16
CA CYS A 137 11.90 -12.29 23.68
C CYS A 137 12.11 -10.75 23.67
N CYS A 138 12.76 -10.20 22.63
CA CYS A 138 13.04 -8.77 22.54
C CYS A 138 12.56 -8.22 21.19
N ARG A 139 11.95 -7.02 21.20
CA ARG A 139 11.52 -6.24 20.02
C ARG A 139 12.46 -6.49 18.85
N ARG A 140 11.99 -7.19 17.82
CA ARG A 140 12.78 -7.36 16.60
C ARG A 140 12.66 -6.08 15.80
N ASN A 141 13.78 -5.36 15.67
CA ASN A 141 13.96 -4.42 14.58
C ASN A 141 13.80 -5.20 13.27
N VAL A 142 12.87 -4.75 12.42
CA VAL A 142 12.83 -5.18 11.03
C VAL A 142 14.18 -4.84 10.44
N LYS A 143 14.98 -5.87 10.12
CA LYS A 143 16.29 -5.70 9.52
C LYS A 143 16.07 -5.41 8.04
N VAL A 144 15.82 -4.15 7.73
CA VAL A 144 15.85 -3.66 6.35
C VAL A 144 17.31 -3.74 5.91
N GLU A 145 17.61 -4.59 4.91
CA GLU A 145 18.93 -4.59 4.31
C GLU A 145 19.11 -3.27 3.56
N THR A 146 19.76 -2.31 4.21
CA THR A 146 20.16 -1.06 3.56
C THR A 146 21.19 -1.41 2.48
N HIS A 147 20.79 -1.32 1.21
CA HIS A 147 21.73 -1.46 0.11
C HIS A 147 22.84 -0.42 0.28
N GLY A 148 24.05 -0.92 0.57
CA GLY A 148 25.21 -0.11 0.86
C GLY A 148 25.49 0.94 -0.21
N THR A 149 25.84 2.13 0.27
CA THR A 149 26.40 3.26 -0.46
C THR A 149 27.31 2.83 -1.62
N LYS A 150 26.80 2.89 -2.86
CA LYS A 150 27.63 3.04 -4.04
C LYS A 150 26.99 4.01 -5.03
N SER A 151 27.67 5.14 -5.14
CA SER A 151 27.77 6.05 -6.30
C SER A 151 26.48 6.48 -6.99
N CYS A 152 26.14 7.73 -6.71
CA CYS A 152 25.79 8.77 -7.68
C CYS A 152 26.04 8.41 -9.16
N CYS A 153 25.02 8.64 -10.00
CA CYS A 153 25.06 8.88 -11.45
C CYS A 153 24.94 7.68 -12.43
N GLY A 154 23.86 7.73 -13.25
CA GLY A 154 23.69 7.06 -14.55
C GLY A 154 22.67 5.91 -14.53
N ALA A 155 21.58 5.87 -15.31
CA ALA A 155 21.39 6.31 -16.69
C ALA A 155 20.12 7.16 -16.91
N LYS A 156 20.21 8.14 -17.81
CA LYS A 156 19.05 8.93 -18.29
C LYS A 156 18.18 8.05 -19.18
N VAL A 157 16.96 7.75 -18.73
CA VAL A 157 15.88 7.28 -19.60
C VAL A 157 15.37 8.48 -20.41
N LYS A 158 15.43 8.41 -21.73
CA LYS A 158 14.76 9.37 -22.62
C LYS A 158 13.30 8.95 -22.74
N VAL A 159 12.38 9.82 -22.34
CA VAL A 159 10.93 9.66 -22.58
C VAL A 159 10.60 10.44 -23.85
N ALA A 160 9.90 9.81 -24.78
CA ALA A 160 9.34 10.45 -25.96
C ALA A 160 7.95 11.00 -25.61
N ASP A 161 7.68 12.24 -26.00
CA ASP A 161 6.45 12.97 -25.70
C ASP A 161 5.23 12.29 -26.34
N GLY A 162 4.22 12.00 -25.52
CA GLY A 162 2.92 11.48 -25.90
C GLY A 162 1.82 12.27 -25.18
N ALA A 163 0.80 12.67 -25.93
CA ALA A 163 -0.16 13.73 -25.63
C ALA A 163 -0.87 13.63 -24.27
N ALA A 164 -1.06 14.80 -23.66
CA ALA A 164 -1.89 15.01 -22.47
C ALA A 164 -3.36 14.78 -22.81
N ALA A 165 -4.04 13.97 -21.99
CA ALA A 165 -5.49 13.89 -21.94
C ALA A 165 -5.96 14.45 -20.60
N GLU A 166 -6.82 15.46 -20.68
CA GLU A 166 -7.50 16.10 -19.56
C GLU A 166 -8.46 15.10 -18.89
N ILE A 167 -8.42 14.99 -17.56
CA ILE A 167 -9.39 14.22 -16.79
C ILE A 167 -10.28 15.21 -16.05
N SER A 168 -11.55 15.23 -16.45
CA SER A 168 -12.64 15.93 -15.79
C SER A 168 -13.00 15.21 -14.49
N THR A 169 -13.20 15.99 -13.43
CA THR A 169 -13.66 15.53 -12.13
C THR A 169 -15.18 15.37 -12.14
N SER A 170 -15.70 14.19 -11.77
CA SER A 170 -17.11 14.01 -11.43
C SER A 170 -17.24 13.43 -10.01
N ASP A 171 -18.25 13.96 -9.30
CA ASP A 171 -18.60 13.75 -7.90
C ASP A 171 -18.42 12.32 -7.36
N ALA A 172 -17.76 12.21 -6.22
CA ALA A 172 -17.79 11.02 -5.37
C ALA A 172 -18.77 11.24 -4.21
N GLY A 173 -19.86 10.49 -4.25
CA GLY A 173 -20.70 10.23 -3.09
C GLY A 173 -19.86 9.72 -1.91
N THR A 174 -20.42 9.84 -0.70
CA THR A 174 -19.76 9.46 0.55
C THR A 174 -19.46 7.96 0.59
N GLU A 175 -18.33 7.56 0.04
CA GLU A 175 -17.76 6.23 0.17
C GLU A 175 -16.88 6.19 1.42
N GLU A 176 -17.20 5.27 2.33
CA GLU A 176 -16.45 5.07 3.56
C GLU A 176 -15.03 4.62 3.22
N THR A 177 -14.06 5.47 3.56
CA THR A 177 -12.64 5.26 3.33
C THR A 177 -11.91 5.35 4.66
N ILE A 178 -10.93 4.48 4.87
CA ILE A 178 -10.09 4.43 6.08
C ILE A 178 -8.67 4.92 5.82
#